data_AF-J9G0N7-F1
#
_entry.id   AF-J9G0N7-F1
#
_cell.length_a   1.000
_cell.length_b   1.000
_cell.length_c   1.000
_cell.angle_alpha   90.00
_cell.angle_beta   90.00
_cell.angle_gamma   90.00
#
_symmetry.space_group_name_H-M   'P 1'
#
loop_
_entity.id
_entity.type
_entity.pdbx_description
1 polymer ?
#
loop_
_entity_poly.entity_id
_entity_poly.type
_entity_poly.pdbx_seq_one_letter_code
_entity_poly.pdbx_strand_id
1 'polypeptide(L)'
;MRPHEIPAWQEGSLPLLDNIDMDNEIECLDMTVTAVDALIRRLPMGALALGETLRQIDRGRDLVKSLLTVCRARTSLSVSEGNITPLRSRILRLGDKLEAQARLALDAVRALPEEKKRTEPFSAWLREAPGMTSPLLTSVSEGIALPLRNLHLHLLSSMKLHVTSPDGRLSTM
;
A
#
# COMPACT_ATOMS: atom_id res chain seq x y z
N MET A 1 30.28 5.55 -10.13
CA MET A 1 28.92 6.11 -9.99
C MET A 1 28.20 5.30 -8.93
N ARG A 2 27.82 5.92 -7.80
CA ARG A 2 27.05 5.22 -6.75
C ARG A 2 25.59 5.11 -7.20
N PRO A 3 24.90 3.99 -6.94
CA PRO A 3 23.50 3.83 -7.33
C PRO A 3 22.65 4.89 -6.62
N HIS A 4 21.72 5.50 -7.36
CA HIS A 4 20.83 6.56 -6.89
C HIS A 4 20.10 6.15 -5.60
N GLU A 5 20.52 6.73 -4.48
CA GLU A 5 19.85 6.60 -3.19
C GLU A 5 18.50 7.34 -3.28
N ILE A 6 17.42 6.58 -3.09
CA ILE A 6 16.07 7.13 -2.91
C ILE A 6 16.13 8.04 -1.67
N PRO A 7 15.49 9.23 -1.66
CA PRO A 7 15.53 10.12 -0.51
C PRO A 7 15.07 9.38 0.75
N ALA A 8 15.90 9.40 1.78
CA ALA A 8 15.53 8.91 3.10
C ALA A 8 14.40 9.77 3.67
N TRP A 9 13.44 9.14 4.34
CA TRP A 9 12.43 9.88 5.11
C TRP A 9 13.13 10.68 6.22
N GLN A 10 12.61 11.85 6.60
CA GLN A 10 13.12 12.57 7.76
C GLN A 10 12.63 11.90 9.05
N GLU A 11 13.47 11.75 10.07
CA GLU A 11 13.14 11.04 11.33
C GLU A 11 11.85 11.55 11.98
N GLY A 12 11.55 12.86 11.88
CA GLY A 12 10.33 13.47 12.44
C GLY A 12 9.07 13.36 11.58
N SER A 13 9.14 12.75 10.39
CA SER A 13 8.01 12.66 9.44
C SER A 13 7.39 11.26 9.35
N LEU A 14 7.91 10.29 10.09
CA LEU A 14 7.27 8.98 10.22
C LEU A 14 6.05 9.09 11.15
N PRO A 15 4.94 8.41 10.84
CA PRO A 15 4.03 8.01 11.91
C PRO A 15 4.84 7.14 12.89
N LEU A 16 5.00 7.64 14.12
CA LEU A 16 5.67 6.97 15.23
C LEU A 16 4.83 5.75 15.65
N LEU A 17 4.91 4.67 14.87
CA LEU A 17 4.59 3.34 15.38
C LEU A 17 5.88 2.80 15.97
N ASP A 18 5.95 2.79 17.29
CA ASP A 18 7.03 2.12 18.00
C ASP A 18 7.01 0.62 17.64
N ASN A 19 8.10 -0.10 17.90
CA ASN A 19 8.20 -1.52 17.57
C ASN A 19 7.02 -2.35 18.11
N ILE A 20 6.57 -2.02 19.32
CA ILE A 20 5.45 -2.69 20.00
C ILE A 20 4.14 -2.46 19.24
N ASP A 21 3.88 -1.22 18.81
CA ASP A 21 2.66 -0.89 18.08
C ASP A 21 2.67 -1.53 16.69
N MET A 22 3.84 -1.62 16.04
CA MET A 22 3.98 -2.30 14.76
C MET A 22 3.67 -3.80 14.87
N ASP A 23 4.16 -4.47 15.92
CA ASP A 23 3.86 -5.89 16.15
C ASP A 23 2.37 -6.11 16.47
N ASN A 24 1.75 -5.23 17.26
CA ASN A 24 0.32 -5.26 17.56
C ASN A 24 -0.53 -5.12 16.29
N GLU A 25 -0.18 -4.20 15.39
CA GLU A 25 -0.90 -3.99 14.13
C GLU A 25 -0.71 -5.18 13.17
N ILE A 26 0.46 -5.83 13.18
CA ILE A 26 0.66 -7.08 12.43
C ILE A 26 -0.17 -8.23 13.01
N GLU A 27 -0.32 -8.29 14.33
CA GLU A 27 -1.20 -9.26 14.99
C GLU A 27 -2.67 -9.00 14.64
N CYS A 28 -3.10 -7.74 14.63
CA CYS A 28 -4.42 -7.32 14.16
C CYS A 28 -4.67 -7.77 12.71
N LEU A 29 -3.67 -7.62 11.83
CA LEU A 29 -3.74 -8.11 10.45
C LEU A 29 -3.89 -9.64 10.40
N ASP A 30 -3.12 -10.38 11.20
CA ASP A 30 -3.19 -11.85 11.24
C ASP A 30 -4.55 -12.35 11.75
N MET A 31 -5.09 -11.71 12.80
CA MET A 31 -6.45 -11.95 13.28
C MET A 31 -7.50 -11.67 12.20
N THR A 32 -7.35 -10.56 11.46
CA THR A 32 -8.25 -10.19 10.36
C THR A 32 -8.22 -11.25 9.25
N VAL A 33 -7.03 -11.68 8.83
CA VAL A 33 -6.86 -12.74 7.81
C VAL A 33 -7.49 -14.05 8.27
N THR A 34 -7.32 -14.40 9.56
CA THR A 34 -7.89 -15.61 10.15
C THR A 34 -9.42 -15.55 10.22
N ALA A 35 -9.98 -14.40 10.59
CA ALA A 35 -11.42 -14.19 10.63
C ALA A 35 -12.04 -14.26 9.21
N VAL A 36 -11.40 -13.63 8.23
CA VAL A 36 -11.81 -13.72 6.82
C VAL A 36 -11.72 -15.15 6.33
N ASP A 37 -10.67 -15.90 6.66
CA ASP A 37 -10.53 -17.31 6.29
C ASP A 37 -11.72 -18.14 6.79
N ALA A 38 -12.08 -17.96 8.07
CA ALA A 38 -13.17 -18.66 8.70
C ALA A 38 -14.52 -18.31 8.05
N LEU A 39 -14.72 -17.05 7.63
CA LEU A 39 -15.92 -16.64 6.90
C LEU A 39 -15.96 -17.26 5.50
N ILE A 40 -14.87 -17.20 4.75
CA ILE A 40 -14.79 -17.73 3.38
C ILE A 40 -15.02 -19.25 3.34
N ARG A 41 -14.54 -20.00 4.33
CA ARG A 41 -14.82 -21.44 4.45
C ARG A 41 -16.30 -21.78 4.65
N ARG A 42 -17.13 -20.81 5.03
CA ARG A 42 -18.58 -20.97 5.23
C ARG A 42 -19.40 -20.60 3.99
N LEU A 43 -18.76 -20.38 2.84
CA LEU A 43 -19.48 -20.19 1.59
C LEU A 43 -20.25 -21.47 1.20
N PRO A 44 -21.47 -21.36 0.61
CA PRO A 44 -22.17 -20.12 0.28
C PRO A 44 -22.80 -19.44 1.51
N MET A 45 -22.72 -18.11 1.58
CA MET A 45 -23.34 -17.31 2.63
C MET A 45 -24.27 -16.25 2.05
N GLY A 46 -25.21 -15.77 2.87
CA GLY A 46 -26.16 -14.74 2.44
C GLY A 46 -25.48 -13.42 2.07
N ALA A 47 -26.13 -12.62 1.22
CA ALA A 47 -25.57 -11.37 0.70
C ALA A 47 -25.10 -10.41 1.82
N LEU A 48 -25.82 -10.26 2.93
CA LEU A 48 -25.39 -9.40 4.03
C LEU A 48 -24.04 -9.84 4.64
N ALA A 49 -23.89 -11.15 4.90
CA ALA A 49 -22.67 -11.71 5.46
C ALA A 49 -21.50 -11.62 4.46
N LEU A 50 -21.77 -11.84 3.17
CA LEU A 50 -20.77 -11.67 2.12
C LEU A 50 -20.34 -10.21 2.03
N GLY A 51 -21.28 -9.26 2.04
CA GLY A 51 -20.97 -7.83 2.01
C GLY A 51 -20.11 -7.38 3.18
N GLU A 52 -20.37 -7.89 4.39
CA GLU A 52 -19.50 -7.60 5.53
C GLU A 52 -18.11 -8.24 5.38
N THR A 53 -18.05 -9.47 4.86
CA THR A 53 -16.76 -10.14 4.55
C THR A 53 -15.91 -9.33 3.58
N LEU A 54 -16.53 -8.75 2.53
CA LEU A 54 -15.83 -7.87 1.58
C LEU A 54 -15.25 -6.63 2.25
N ARG A 55 -16.02 -5.98 3.14
CA ARG A 55 -15.52 -4.82 3.90
C ARG A 55 -14.34 -5.18 4.80
N GLN A 56 -14.37 -6.36 5.43
CA GLN A 56 -13.24 -6.83 6.23
C GLN A 56 -12.01 -7.09 5.37
N ILE A 57 -12.18 -7.60 4.15
CA ILE A 57 -11.08 -7.76 3.20
C ILE A 57 -10.50 -6.40 2.79
N ASP A 58 -11.34 -5.41 2.49
CA ASP A 58 -10.86 -4.07 2.11
C ASP A 58 -10.10 -3.40 3.27
N ARG A 59 -10.60 -3.51 4.50
CA ARG A 59 -9.86 -3.05 5.71
C ARG A 59 -8.52 -3.77 5.85
N GLY A 60 -8.48 -5.09 5.65
CA GLY A 60 -7.25 -5.86 5.68
C GLY A 60 -6.24 -5.41 4.61
N ARG A 61 -6.71 -5.11 3.39
CA ARG A 61 -5.86 -4.57 2.31
C ARG A 61 -5.26 -3.22 2.67
N ASP A 62 -6.05 -2.34 3.28
CA ASP A 62 -5.59 -1.02 3.69
C ASP A 62 -4.60 -1.11 4.86
N LEU A 63 -4.80 -2.06 5.78
CA LEU A 63 -3.83 -2.34 6.85
C LEU A 63 -2.50 -2.87 6.29
N VAL A 64 -2.54 -3.79 5.31
CA VAL A 64 -1.34 -4.28 4.60
C VAL A 64 -0.59 -3.12 3.95
N LYS A 65 -1.28 -2.25 3.17
CA LYS A 65 -0.65 -1.09 2.52
C LYS A 65 -0.01 -0.16 3.54
N SER A 66 -0.70 0.11 4.65
CA SER A 66 -0.23 1.00 5.71
C SER A 66 1.04 0.44 6.36
N LEU A 67 1.03 -0.82 6.76
CA LEU A 67 2.18 -1.49 7.37
C LEU A 67 3.38 -1.60 6.42
N LEU A 68 3.16 -1.90 5.13
CA LEU A 68 4.24 -1.91 4.14
C LEU A 68 4.84 -0.51 3.91
N THR A 69 4.01 0.53 3.97
CA THR A 69 4.47 1.93 3.88
C THR A 69 5.37 2.26 5.07
N VAL A 70 4.98 1.87 6.28
CA VAL A 70 5.79 2.03 7.50
C VAL A 70 7.10 1.24 7.38
N CYS A 71 7.07 -0.04 6.96
CA CYS A 71 8.30 -0.81 6.72
C CYS A 71 9.25 -0.12 5.75
N ARG A 72 8.74 0.40 4.62
CA ARG A 72 9.54 1.11 3.62
C ARG A 72 10.18 2.36 4.21
N ALA A 73 9.41 3.13 4.97
CA ALA A 73 9.87 4.37 5.54
C ALA A 73 10.95 4.13 6.61
N ARG A 74 10.79 3.10 7.45
CA ARG A 74 11.83 2.66 8.39
C ARG A 74 13.10 2.14 7.70
N THR A 75 12.95 1.35 6.63
CA THR A 75 14.12 0.84 5.86
C THR A 75 14.98 1.98 5.29
N SER A 76 14.35 3.10 4.94
CA SER A 76 15.06 4.26 4.40
C SER A 76 15.85 5.05 5.45
N LEU A 77 15.46 4.93 6.71
CA LEU A 77 16.02 5.67 7.85
C LEU A 77 17.14 4.89 8.54
N SER A 78 17.04 3.57 8.59
CA SER A 78 17.99 2.71 9.28
C SER A 78 18.36 1.50 8.45
N VAL A 79 19.46 1.59 7.70
CA VAL A 79 20.08 0.45 6.97
C VAL A 79 20.47 -0.69 7.93
N SER A 80 20.60 -0.39 9.23
CA SER A 80 21.04 -1.31 10.28
C SER A 80 19.90 -1.99 11.08
N GLU A 81 18.62 -1.65 10.87
CA GLU A 81 17.52 -2.31 11.58
C GLU A 81 17.24 -3.70 10.97
N GLY A 82 17.99 -4.70 11.44
CA GLY A 82 17.91 -6.09 10.98
C GLY A 82 16.52 -6.75 11.09
N ASN A 83 15.58 -6.15 11.83
CA ASN A 83 14.23 -6.68 12.05
C ASN A 83 13.17 -6.24 11.02
N ILE A 84 13.46 -5.31 10.10
CA ILE A 84 12.42 -4.82 9.16
C ILE A 84 12.12 -5.84 8.05
N THR A 85 13.14 -6.53 7.55
CA THR A 85 13.00 -7.55 6.50
C THR A 85 12.06 -8.70 6.88
N PRO A 86 12.19 -9.35 8.06
CA PRO A 86 11.26 -10.40 8.47
C PRO A 86 9.83 -9.87 8.66
N LEU A 87 9.65 -8.68 9.25
CA LEU A 87 8.32 -8.06 9.41
C LEU A 87 7.64 -7.81 8.06
N ARG A 88 8.37 -7.18 7.11
CA ARG A 88 7.89 -6.96 5.75
C ARG A 88 7.49 -8.26 5.07
N SER A 89 8.30 -9.32 5.23
CA SER A 89 8.00 -10.63 4.65
C SER A 89 6.73 -11.26 5.26
N ARG A 90 6.51 -11.09 6.56
CA ARG A 90 5.30 -11.55 7.26
C ARG A 90 4.07 -10.82 6.75
N ILE A 91 4.12 -9.48 6.63
CA ILE A 91 3.02 -8.66 6.11
C ILE A 91 2.67 -9.07 4.67
N LEU A 92 3.67 -9.27 3.80
CA LEU A 92 3.44 -9.73 2.43
C LEU A 92 2.73 -11.09 2.39
N ARG A 93 3.19 -12.07 3.20
CA ARG A 93 2.54 -13.39 3.28
C ARG A 93 1.08 -13.30 3.75
N LEU A 94 0.78 -12.40 4.69
CA LEU A 94 -0.60 -12.16 5.15
C LEU A 94 -1.44 -11.50 4.05
N GLY A 95 -0.88 -10.52 3.33
CA GLY A 95 -1.52 -9.91 2.17
C GLY A 95 -1.83 -10.92 1.06
N ASP A 96 -0.91 -11.82 0.75
CA ASP A 96 -1.13 -12.87 -0.27
C ASP A 96 -2.26 -13.82 0.12
N LYS A 97 -2.35 -14.21 1.40
CA LYS A 97 -3.47 -15.01 1.92
C LYS A 97 -4.79 -14.27 1.80
N LEU A 98 -4.81 -12.98 2.14
CA LEU A 98 -5.99 -12.14 2.05
C LEU A 98 -6.46 -12.00 0.60
N GLU A 99 -5.54 -11.83 -0.35
CA GLU A 99 -5.88 -11.77 -1.78
C GLU A 99 -6.39 -13.11 -2.33
N ALA A 100 -5.87 -14.24 -1.84
CA ALA A 100 -6.41 -15.55 -2.19
C ALA A 100 -7.87 -15.70 -1.72
N GLN A 101 -8.17 -15.25 -0.50
CA GLN A 101 -9.54 -15.20 0.04
C GLN A 101 -10.43 -14.23 -0.73
N ALA A 102 -9.90 -13.07 -1.13
CA ALA A 102 -10.61 -12.07 -1.92
C ALA A 102 -11.09 -12.63 -3.27
N ARG A 103 -10.28 -13.48 -3.92
CA ARG A 103 -10.67 -14.15 -5.17
C ARG A 103 -11.87 -15.07 -4.98
N LEU A 104 -11.86 -15.87 -3.90
CA LEU A 104 -12.98 -16.74 -3.55
C LEU A 104 -14.24 -15.93 -3.22
N ALA A 105 -14.08 -14.81 -2.51
CA ALA A 105 -15.17 -13.89 -2.21
C ALA A 105 -15.77 -13.30 -3.50
N LEU A 106 -14.93 -12.90 -4.45
CA LEU A 106 -15.36 -12.34 -5.74
C LEU A 106 -16.17 -13.35 -6.56
N ASP A 107 -15.76 -14.62 -6.56
CA ASP A 107 -16.53 -15.67 -7.23
C ASP A 107 -17.90 -15.88 -6.58
N ALA A 108 -18.00 -15.77 -5.25
CA ALA A 108 -19.28 -15.75 -4.55
C ALA A 108 -20.14 -14.52 -4.91
N VAL A 109 -19.52 -13.34 -5.08
CA VAL A 109 -20.23 -12.13 -5.54
C VAL A 109 -20.78 -12.32 -6.96
N ARG A 110 -20.03 -12.95 -7.85
CA ARG A 110 -20.46 -13.26 -9.22
C ARG A 110 -21.63 -14.24 -9.25
N ALA A 111 -21.75 -15.11 -8.25
CA ALA A 111 -22.85 -16.05 -8.11
C ALA A 111 -24.14 -15.44 -7.50
N LEU A 112 -24.10 -14.20 -7.00
CA LEU A 112 -25.29 -13.53 -6.47
C LEU A 112 -26.34 -13.23 -7.58
N PRO A 113 -27.60 -12.97 -7.23
CA PRO A 113 -28.59 -12.40 -8.15
C PRO A 113 -28.18 -10.98 -8.63
N GLU A 114 -28.54 -10.63 -9.87
CA GLU A 114 -28.18 -9.34 -10.49
C GLU A 114 -28.68 -8.12 -9.70
N GLU A 115 -29.83 -8.24 -9.04
CA GLU A 115 -30.39 -7.17 -8.21
C GLU A 115 -29.47 -6.84 -7.04
N LYS A 116 -28.78 -7.85 -6.48
CA LYS A 116 -27.84 -7.67 -5.37
C LYS A 116 -26.48 -7.18 -5.87
N LYS A 117 -26.00 -7.64 -7.03
CA LYS A 117 -24.71 -7.20 -7.59
C LYS A 117 -24.61 -5.70 -7.83
N ARG A 118 -25.74 -5.05 -8.11
CA ARG A 118 -25.81 -3.60 -8.34
C ARG A 118 -25.77 -2.76 -7.06
N THR A 119 -25.74 -3.40 -5.90
CA THR A 119 -25.69 -2.71 -4.60
C THR A 119 -24.29 -2.73 -4.01
N GLU A 120 -23.93 -1.68 -3.28
CA GLU A 120 -22.68 -1.64 -2.52
C GLU A 120 -22.71 -2.68 -1.38
N PRO A 121 -21.60 -3.38 -1.09
CA PRO A 121 -20.25 -3.20 -1.65
C PRO A 121 -19.95 -4.02 -2.94
N PHE A 122 -20.93 -4.74 -3.49
CA PHE A 122 -20.71 -5.69 -4.60
C PHE A 122 -20.40 -5.00 -5.93
N SER A 123 -21.05 -3.89 -6.21
CA SER A 123 -20.84 -3.09 -7.42
C SER A 123 -19.41 -2.56 -7.51
N ALA A 124 -18.84 -2.07 -6.41
CA ALA A 124 -17.45 -1.62 -6.35
C ALA A 124 -16.49 -2.78 -6.64
N TRP A 125 -16.68 -3.90 -5.95
CA TRP A 125 -15.83 -5.09 -6.11
C TRP A 125 -15.86 -5.69 -7.52
N LEU A 126 -17.01 -5.70 -8.19
CA LEU A 126 -17.13 -6.19 -9.57
C LEU A 126 -16.49 -5.24 -10.58
N ARG A 127 -16.45 -3.94 -10.28
CA ARG A 127 -15.85 -2.91 -11.14
C ARG A 127 -14.33 -2.88 -11.03
N GLU A 128 -13.79 -3.20 -9.85
CA GLU A 128 -12.36 -3.34 -9.57
C GLU A 128 -11.80 -4.74 -9.94
N ALA A 129 -12.67 -5.68 -10.32
CA ALA A 129 -12.32 -7.05 -10.68
C ALA A 129 -11.38 -7.25 -11.90
N PRO A 130 -11.30 -6.37 -12.94
CA PRO A 130 -10.37 -6.59 -14.03
C PRO A 130 -8.94 -6.25 -13.59
N GLY A 131 -8.30 -7.19 -12.91
CA GLY A 131 -6.90 -7.09 -12.51
C GLY A 131 -6.63 -7.14 -11.00
N MET A 132 -7.08 -8.18 -10.29
CA MET A 132 -6.47 -8.61 -9.01
C MET A 132 -5.00 -9.08 -9.20
N THR A 133 -4.23 -8.42 -10.05
CA THR A 133 -2.77 -8.32 -9.95
C THR A 133 -2.49 -7.50 -8.71
N SER A 134 -1.90 -8.13 -7.69
CA SER A 134 -1.52 -7.54 -6.41
C SER A 134 -1.10 -6.06 -6.55
N PRO A 135 -2.00 -5.09 -6.27
CA PRO A 135 -1.69 -3.66 -6.41
C PRO A 135 -0.62 -3.23 -5.41
N LEU A 136 -0.34 -4.08 -4.42
CA LEU A 136 0.67 -3.90 -3.40
C LEU A 136 2.08 -3.75 -3.99
N LEU A 137 2.33 -4.26 -5.20
CA LEU A 137 3.63 -4.16 -5.86
C LEU A 137 3.72 -3.06 -6.92
N THR A 138 2.63 -2.68 -7.58
CA THR A 138 2.68 -1.82 -8.79
C THR A 138 2.15 -0.39 -8.57
N SER A 139 1.04 -0.17 -7.86
CA SER A 139 0.38 1.14 -7.87
C SER A 139 0.97 2.15 -6.88
N VAL A 140 1.43 1.70 -5.71
CA VAL A 140 2.12 2.56 -4.72
C VAL A 140 3.50 3.00 -5.23
N SER A 141 4.10 2.23 -6.15
CA SER A 141 5.37 2.56 -6.78
C SER A 141 5.22 3.66 -7.82
N GLU A 142 4.31 3.54 -8.79
CA GLU A 142 4.31 4.47 -9.93
C GLU A 142 3.52 5.76 -9.67
N GLY A 143 2.35 5.68 -9.02
CA GLY A 143 1.48 6.85 -8.83
C GLY A 143 2.03 7.91 -7.87
N ILE A 144 2.81 7.47 -6.88
CA ILE A 144 3.38 8.35 -5.84
C ILE A 144 4.87 8.61 -6.07
N ALA A 145 5.65 7.61 -6.54
CA ALA A 145 7.09 7.81 -6.68
C ALA A 145 7.45 8.68 -7.89
N LEU A 146 6.67 8.71 -8.98
CA LEU A 146 6.97 9.59 -10.12
C LEU A 146 6.83 11.09 -9.76
N PRO A 147 5.70 11.54 -9.16
CA PRO A 147 5.54 12.94 -8.76
C PRO A 147 6.61 13.37 -7.74
N LEU A 148 6.90 12.52 -6.75
CA LEU A 148 7.91 12.82 -5.73
C LEU A 148 9.33 12.81 -6.30
N ARG A 149 9.64 11.91 -7.24
CA ARG A 149 10.91 11.90 -7.97
C ARG A 149 11.07 13.14 -8.83
N ASN A 150 10.02 13.58 -9.51
CA ASN A 150 10.05 14.80 -10.32
C ASN A 150 10.23 16.04 -9.44
N LEU A 151 9.56 16.12 -8.29
CA LEU A 151 9.74 17.20 -7.32
C LEU A 151 11.17 17.20 -6.75
N HIS A 152 11.71 16.04 -6.39
CA HIS A 152 13.07 15.90 -5.89
C HIS A 152 14.12 16.27 -6.94
N LEU A 153 13.94 15.87 -8.21
CA LEU A 153 14.79 16.28 -9.32
C LEU A 153 14.70 17.79 -9.58
N HIS A 154 13.53 18.39 -9.44
CA HIS A 154 13.36 19.83 -9.56
C HIS A 154 14.10 20.58 -8.44
N LEU A 155 13.98 20.12 -7.19
CA LEU A 155 14.65 20.71 -6.03
C LEU A 155 16.17 20.53 -6.03
N LEU A 156 16.67 19.41 -6.55
CA LEU A 156 18.11 19.15 -6.72
C LEU A 156 18.68 19.69 -8.02
N SER A 157 17.83 20.04 -9.00
CA SER A 157 18.31 20.80 -10.15
C SER A 157 18.75 22.15 -9.61
N SER A 158 20.06 22.35 -9.53
CA SER A 158 20.64 23.65 -9.23
C SER A 158 20.14 24.59 -10.31
N MET A 159 19.07 25.34 -10.00
CA MET A 159 18.61 26.43 -10.86
C MET A 159 19.76 27.43 -10.89
N LYS A 160 20.56 27.34 -11.95
CA LYS A 160 21.55 28.36 -12.30
C LYS A 160 20.75 29.60 -12.67
N LEU A 161 20.53 30.45 -11.67
CA LEU A 161 19.92 31.76 -11.87
C LEU A 161 20.91 32.56 -12.71
N HIS A 162 20.64 32.65 -14.01
CA HIS A 162 21.36 33.56 -14.89
C HIS A 162 20.91 34.98 -14.56
N VAL A 163 21.70 35.66 -13.72
CA VAL A 163 21.51 37.08 -13.45
C VAL A 163 22.31 37.84 -14.48
N THR A 164 21.64 38.47 -15.44
CA THR A 164 22.26 39.44 -16.33
C THR A 164 22.60 40.69 -15.54
N SER A 165 23.90 40.96 -15.34
CA SER A 165 24.34 42.25 -14.81
C SER A 165 23.95 43.37 -15.80
N PRO A 166 23.73 44.61 -15.31
CA PRO A 166 23.42 45.77 -16.16
C PRO A 166 24.48 46.06 -17.25
N ASP A 167 25.67 45.46 -17.16
CA ASP A 167 26.76 45.59 -18.13
C ASP A 167 26.73 44.49 -19.23
N GLY A 168 25.70 43.65 -19.26
CA GLY A 168 25.48 42.63 -20.30
C GLY A 168 26.32 41.36 -20.16
N ARG A 169 27.06 41.17 -19.06
CA ARG A 169 27.81 39.93 -18.79
C ARG A 169 26.94 38.92 -18.04
N LEU A 170 26.91 37.70 -18.56
CA LEU A 170 26.26 36.54 -17.95
C LEU A 170 27.21 35.90 -16.94
N SER A 171 26.87 36.01 -15.66
CA SER A 171 27.52 35.23 -14.60
C SER A 171 26.60 34.08 -14.19
N THR A 172 27.21 32.93 -13.93
CA THR A 172 26.49 31.73 -13.47
C THR A 172 26.97 31.48 -12.04
N MET A 173 26.07 31.51 -11.06
CA MET A 173 26.33 30.97 -9.72
C MET A 173 25.85 29.52 -9.66
#